data_AF-A0A933HY77-F1
#
_entry.id   AF-A0A933HY77-F1
#
_cell.length_a   1.000
_cell.length_b   1.000
_cell.length_c   1.000
_cell.angle_alpha   90.00
_cell.angle_beta   90.00
_cell.angle_gamma   90.00
#
_symmetry.space_group_name_H-M   'P 1'
#
loop_
_entity.id
_entity.type
_entity.pdbx_description
1 polymer ?
#
loop_
_entity_poly.entity_id
_entity_poly.type
_entity_poly.pdbx_seq_one_letter_code
_entity_poly.pdbx_strand_id
1 'polypeptide(L)'
;MADAPLRYSVLLRGPELPETARLAQALAAHRRIMFADAARQAREAWGIMGEGMEEGEGKALAAALDAAGLPSVVLPSGLVEELPAPAAACAMEIEPDGLAMAAKTGERSLILWNRLALVAAAGYKEVTVRKVKVCEGPSMAQKAAGLGLMMTGIPIRLGGKRTETDKVVETAELVFFLELFERKPLRRFRVDAQDFSYACLGERMQYGATENFRTLIETVASKACRATLNRGSRDLIGRKPVAAMGYDSLANLERESRWRLTLESLRNP
;
A
#
# COMPACT_ATOMS: atom_id res chain seq x y z
N MET A 1 -39.68 7.44 2.93
CA MET A 1 -38.34 6.89 3.21
C MET A 1 -37.64 7.92 4.07
N ALA A 2 -37.21 7.58 5.29
CA ALA A 2 -36.45 8.52 6.11
C ALA A 2 -35.05 8.68 5.50
N ASP A 3 -34.58 9.92 5.34
CA ASP A 3 -33.20 10.18 4.92
C ASP A 3 -32.24 9.55 5.93
N ALA A 4 -31.29 8.77 5.43
CA ALA A 4 -30.24 8.21 6.28
C ALA A 4 -29.46 9.38 6.94
N PRO A 5 -29.12 9.27 8.24
CA PRO A 5 -28.40 10.34 8.92
C PRO A 5 -27.05 10.60 8.24
N LEU A 6 -26.75 11.88 8.00
CA LEU A 6 -25.49 12.31 7.39
C LEU A 6 -24.30 11.87 8.28
N ARG A 7 -23.31 11.25 7.66
CA ARG A 7 -22.07 10.82 8.32
C ARG A 7 -20.91 11.72 7.95
N TYR A 8 -19.93 11.82 8.85
CA TYR A 8 -18.78 12.71 8.72
C TYR A 8 -17.46 11.95 8.84
N SER A 9 -16.43 12.53 8.21
CA SER A 9 -15.05 12.05 8.28
C SER A 9 -14.15 13.17 8.80
N VAL A 10 -13.09 12.78 9.52
CA VAL A 10 -12.07 13.69 10.06
C VAL A 10 -10.74 13.42 9.38
N LEU A 11 -10.21 14.41 8.67
CA LEU A 11 -8.95 14.33 7.92
C LEU A 11 -7.91 15.28 8.50
N LEU A 12 -6.63 14.91 8.45
CA LEU A 12 -5.54 15.84 8.73
C LEU A 12 -5.40 16.84 7.57
N ARG A 13 -5.08 18.11 7.84
CA ARG A 13 -4.89 19.15 6.79
C ARG A 13 -3.44 19.33 6.33
N GLY A 14 -2.49 18.73 7.06
CA GLY A 14 -1.06 18.90 6.81
C GLY A 14 -0.59 18.31 5.47
N PRO A 15 0.46 18.87 4.84
CA PRO A 15 1.06 18.31 3.63
C PRO A 15 1.87 17.03 3.90
N GLU A 16 2.08 16.66 5.17
CA GLU A 16 2.80 15.45 5.57
C GLU A 16 2.06 14.74 6.70
N LEU A 17 2.25 13.43 6.77
CA LEU A 17 1.74 12.66 7.90
C LEU A 17 2.57 12.99 9.14
N PRO A 18 1.94 13.38 10.26
CA PRO A 18 2.64 13.55 11.52
C PRO A 18 3.29 12.25 12.00
N GLU A 19 4.23 12.37 12.93
CA GLU A 19 4.78 11.21 13.62
C GLU A 19 3.68 10.42 14.33
N THR A 20 3.70 9.09 14.16
CA THR A 20 2.71 8.17 14.73
C THR A 20 2.54 8.35 16.24
N ALA A 21 3.62 8.62 16.98
CA ALA A 21 3.56 8.83 18.43
C ALA A 21 2.71 10.06 18.82
N ARG A 22 2.82 11.18 18.08
CA ARG A 22 1.98 12.37 18.32
C ARG A 22 0.51 12.08 18.05
N LEU A 23 0.21 11.38 16.96
CA LEU A 23 -1.16 10.98 16.63
C LEU A 23 -1.74 10.05 17.71
N ALA A 24 -0.95 9.07 18.16
CA ALA A 24 -1.34 8.13 19.19
C ALA A 24 -1.62 8.83 20.53
N GLN A 25 -0.82 9.82 20.92
CA GLN A 25 -1.06 10.62 22.13
C GLN A 25 -2.39 11.37 22.05
N ALA A 26 -2.66 12.05 20.94
CA ALA A 26 -3.91 12.79 20.73
C ALA A 26 -5.13 11.85 20.76
N LEU A 27 -5.04 10.70 20.08
CA LEU A 27 -6.10 9.70 20.05
C LEU A 27 -6.35 9.04 21.42
N ALA A 28 -5.28 8.69 22.15
CA ALA A 28 -5.39 8.10 23.49
C ALA A 28 -6.09 9.05 24.46
N ALA A 29 -5.69 10.34 24.46
CA ALA A 29 -6.29 11.36 25.31
C ALA A 29 -7.77 11.59 24.97
N HIS A 30 -8.11 11.70 23.69
CA HIS A 30 -9.48 11.94 23.24
C HIS A 30 -10.41 10.76 23.52
N ARG A 31 -10.00 9.53 23.16
CA ARG A 31 -10.84 8.33 23.26
C ARG A 31 -10.76 7.65 24.62
N ARG A 32 -9.86 8.09 25.51
CA ARG A 32 -9.59 7.47 26.82
C ARG A 32 -9.23 5.99 26.69
N ILE A 33 -8.40 5.67 25.71
CA ILE A 33 -7.90 4.32 25.43
C ILE A 33 -6.41 4.20 25.74
N MET A 34 -5.92 2.97 25.82
CA MET A 34 -4.50 2.71 26.01
C MET A 34 -3.69 3.24 24.82
N PHE A 35 -2.49 3.76 25.10
CA PHE A 35 -1.58 4.28 24.08
C PHE A 35 -1.27 3.26 22.97
N ALA A 36 -1.14 1.97 23.32
CA ALA A 36 -0.90 0.91 22.34
C ALA A 36 -2.03 0.77 21.30
N ASP A 37 -3.29 0.86 21.74
CA ASP A 37 -4.45 0.83 20.85
C ASP A 37 -4.52 2.08 19.98
N ALA A 38 -4.25 3.24 20.57
CA ALA A 38 -4.18 4.50 19.84
C ALA A 38 -3.04 4.51 18.82
N ALA A 39 -1.89 3.90 19.13
CA ALA A 39 -0.77 3.78 18.21
C ALA A 39 -1.08 2.83 17.04
N ARG A 40 -1.85 1.76 17.27
CA ARG A 40 -2.38 0.95 16.16
C ARG A 40 -3.29 1.78 15.26
N GLN A 41 -4.27 2.49 15.84
CA GLN A 41 -5.18 3.36 15.08
C GLN A 41 -4.43 4.45 14.30
N ALA A 42 -3.41 5.07 14.90
CA ALA A 42 -2.59 6.08 14.26
C ALA A 42 -1.82 5.55 13.03
N ARG A 43 -1.29 4.31 13.11
CA ARG A 43 -0.61 3.65 11.98
C ARG A 43 -1.56 3.32 10.83
N GLU A 44 -2.82 3.04 11.13
CA GLU A 44 -3.84 2.69 10.14
C GLU A 44 -4.56 3.93 9.57
N ALA A 45 -4.39 5.12 10.17
CA ALA A 45 -5.14 6.31 9.80
C ALA A 45 -4.78 6.87 8.42
N TRP A 46 -3.49 6.90 8.05
CA TRP A 46 -2.99 7.44 6.77
C TRP A 46 -3.62 8.79 6.35
N GLY A 47 -3.83 9.68 7.32
CA GLY A 47 -4.39 11.02 7.14
C GLY A 47 -5.91 11.11 7.33
N ILE A 48 -6.62 9.97 7.37
CA ILE A 48 -8.05 9.89 7.68
C ILE A 48 -8.21 9.32 9.10
N MET A 49 -8.49 10.20 10.06
CA MET A 49 -8.53 9.89 11.50
C MET A 49 -9.84 9.22 11.95
N GLY A 50 -10.91 9.39 11.18
CA GLY A 50 -12.19 8.74 11.42
C GLY A 50 -13.11 8.90 10.21
N GLU A 51 -13.99 7.92 10.00
CA GLU A 51 -14.98 7.87 8.93
C GLU A 51 -16.31 7.38 9.51
N GLY A 52 -17.44 7.78 8.92
CA GLY A 52 -18.75 7.29 9.35
C GLY A 52 -19.24 7.85 10.68
N MET A 53 -18.64 8.95 11.16
CA MET A 53 -18.89 9.51 12.49
C MET A 53 -20.16 10.37 12.48
N GLU A 54 -20.77 10.56 13.65
CA GLU A 54 -21.73 11.65 13.84
C GLU A 54 -21.01 12.99 13.84
N GLU A 55 -21.72 14.08 13.49
CA GLU A 55 -21.11 15.41 13.37
C GLU A 55 -20.44 15.86 14.67
N GLY A 56 -21.12 15.66 15.81
CA GLY A 56 -20.61 16.03 17.13
C GLY A 56 -19.34 15.26 17.50
N GLU A 57 -19.31 13.96 17.21
CA GLU A 57 -18.14 13.11 17.44
C GLU A 57 -16.96 13.54 16.56
N GLY A 58 -17.22 13.80 15.26
CA GLY A 58 -16.20 14.29 14.33
C GLY A 58 -15.61 15.64 14.75
N LYS A 59 -16.45 16.60 15.18
CA LYS A 59 -16.00 17.89 15.70
C LYS A 59 -15.19 17.75 16.99
N ALA A 60 -15.60 16.86 17.89
CA ALA A 60 -14.86 16.61 19.13
C ALA A 60 -13.47 16.00 18.85
N LEU A 61 -13.37 15.07 17.90
CA LEU A 61 -12.09 14.50 17.47
C LEU A 61 -11.20 15.56 16.81
N ALA A 62 -11.75 16.36 15.90
CA ALA A 62 -11.00 17.43 15.24
C ALA A 62 -10.45 18.46 16.24
N ALA A 63 -11.28 18.89 17.20
CA ALA A 63 -10.85 19.80 18.26
C ALA A 63 -9.71 19.21 19.12
N ALA A 64 -9.76 17.91 19.42
CA ALA A 64 -8.69 17.24 20.16
C ALA A 64 -7.39 17.13 19.36
N LEU A 65 -7.47 16.89 18.05
CA LEU A 65 -6.30 16.89 17.16
C LEU A 65 -5.70 18.30 17.05
N ASP A 66 -6.54 19.32 16.86
CA ASP A 66 -6.11 20.71 16.78
C ASP A 66 -5.45 21.17 18.08
N ALA A 67 -5.98 20.80 19.25
CA ALA A 67 -5.37 21.05 20.55
C ALA A 67 -3.98 20.38 20.72
N ALA A 68 -3.72 19.28 20.01
CA ALA A 68 -2.42 18.62 19.93
C ALA A 68 -1.50 19.20 18.83
N GLY A 69 -1.90 20.31 18.20
CA GLY A 69 -1.17 20.93 17.10
C GLY A 69 -1.17 20.10 15.82
N LEU A 70 -2.23 19.33 15.59
CA LEU A 70 -2.45 18.48 14.41
C LEU A 70 -3.66 19.01 13.63
N PRO A 71 -3.49 20.02 12.77
CA PRO A 71 -4.60 20.65 12.07
C PRO A 71 -5.45 19.63 11.32
N SER A 72 -6.76 19.70 11.53
CA SER A 72 -7.71 18.75 10.97
C SER A 72 -8.91 19.45 10.29
N VAL A 73 -9.71 18.66 9.57
CA VAL A 73 -10.95 19.08 8.94
C VAL A 73 -12.02 18.03 9.13
N VAL A 74 -13.23 18.48 9.47
CA VAL A 74 -14.44 17.65 9.49
C VAL A 74 -15.22 17.95 8.22
N LEU A 75 -15.64 16.90 7.51
CA LEU A 75 -16.40 17.02 6.28
C LEU A 75 -17.40 15.86 6.15
N PRO A 76 -18.55 16.07 5.47
CA PRO A 76 -19.47 14.97 5.15
C PRO A 76 -18.74 13.83 4.43
N SER A 77 -18.99 12.59 4.82
CA SER A 77 -18.24 11.43 4.29
C SER A 77 -18.36 11.28 2.78
N GLY A 78 -19.48 11.73 2.18
CA GLY A 78 -19.66 11.75 0.71
C GLY A 78 -18.81 12.79 -0.03
N LEU A 79 -18.10 13.68 0.68
CA LEU A 79 -17.10 14.59 0.10
C LEU A 79 -15.67 14.05 0.22
N VAL A 80 -15.45 12.90 0.88
CA VAL A 80 -14.16 12.21 0.80
C VAL A 80 -14.06 11.56 -0.58
N GLU A 81 -12.94 11.77 -1.26
CA GLU A 81 -12.72 11.18 -2.58
C GLU A 81 -12.84 9.65 -2.53
N GLU A 82 -13.66 9.12 -3.43
CA GLU A 82 -13.73 7.71 -3.74
C GLU A 82 -12.78 7.41 -4.90
N LEU A 83 -11.92 6.41 -4.72
CA LEU A 83 -10.98 6.06 -5.78
C LEU A 83 -11.69 5.19 -6.81
N PRO A 84 -11.59 5.52 -8.11
CA PRO A 84 -12.05 4.61 -9.14
C PRO A 84 -11.21 3.33 -9.13
N ALA A 85 -11.75 2.26 -9.74
CA ALA A 85 -11.00 1.03 -9.95
C ALA A 85 -9.73 1.33 -10.77
N PRO A 86 -8.57 0.78 -10.38
CA PRO A 86 -7.33 1.03 -11.10
C PRO A 86 -7.31 0.30 -12.44
N ALA A 87 -6.98 1.03 -13.52
CA ALA A 87 -6.56 0.42 -14.78
C ALA A 87 -5.12 -0.10 -14.63
N ALA A 88 -4.95 -1.43 -14.68
CA ALA A 88 -3.63 -2.06 -14.57
C ALA A 88 -2.80 -1.73 -15.83
N ALA A 89 -1.74 -0.94 -15.66
CA ALA A 89 -0.81 -0.57 -16.72
C ALA A 89 0.32 -1.60 -16.85
N CYS A 90 0.64 -1.99 -18.07
CA CYS A 90 1.77 -2.88 -18.37
C CYS A 90 2.92 -2.19 -19.10
N ALA A 91 2.66 -1.04 -19.72
CA ALA A 91 3.68 -0.18 -20.31
C ALA A 91 3.23 1.28 -20.29
N MET A 92 4.17 2.19 -20.50
CA MET A 92 3.87 3.57 -20.81
C MET A 92 4.88 4.11 -21.82
N GLU A 93 4.59 5.27 -22.41
CA GLU A 93 5.51 6.07 -23.21
C GLU A 93 5.50 7.50 -22.63
N ILE A 94 6.70 8.10 -22.54
CA ILE A 94 6.88 9.44 -21.99
C ILE A 94 6.89 10.42 -23.15
N GLU A 95 5.82 11.19 -23.27
CA GLU A 95 5.64 12.17 -24.34
C GLU A 95 5.94 13.59 -23.85
N PRO A 96 6.13 14.57 -24.77
CA PRO A 96 6.29 15.97 -24.39
C PRO A 96 5.11 16.50 -23.57
N ASP A 97 3.88 16.15 -23.95
CA ASP A 97 2.65 16.71 -23.38
C ASP A 97 2.01 15.83 -22.29
N GLY A 98 2.41 14.56 -22.19
CA GLY A 98 1.85 13.65 -21.21
C GLY A 98 2.51 12.27 -21.11
N LEU A 99 1.76 11.35 -20.52
CA LEU A 99 2.08 9.93 -20.40
C LEU A 99 1.06 9.13 -21.20
N ALA A 100 1.51 8.45 -22.25
CA ALA A 100 0.68 7.47 -22.93
C ALA A 100 0.76 6.14 -22.16
N MET A 101 -0.32 5.77 -21.49
CA MET A 101 -0.44 4.55 -20.71
C MET A 101 -1.04 3.43 -21.56
N ALA A 102 -0.46 2.23 -21.49
CA ALA A 102 -1.03 1.02 -22.06
C ALA A 102 -1.52 0.09 -20.94
N ALA A 103 -2.82 -0.17 -20.91
CA ALA A 103 -3.43 -1.09 -19.96
C ALA A 103 -3.25 -2.55 -20.39
N LYS A 104 -3.29 -3.49 -19.43
CA LYS A 104 -3.30 -4.94 -19.71
C LYS A 104 -4.49 -5.37 -20.59
N THR A 105 -5.55 -4.58 -20.65
CA THR A 105 -6.72 -4.79 -21.53
C THR A 105 -6.45 -4.42 -23.00
N GLY A 106 -5.31 -3.78 -23.30
CA GLY A 106 -4.98 -3.23 -24.62
C GLY A 106 -5.45 -1.79 -24.83
N GLU A 107 -6.23 -1.23 -23.91
CA GLU A 107 -6.64 0.19 -23.95
C GLU A 107 -5.42 1.10 -23.81
N ARG A 108 -5.38 2.15 -24.63
CA ARG A 108 -4.38 3.22 -24.55
C ARG A 108 -5.03 4.52 -24.08
N SER A 109 -4.37 5.21 -23.16
CA SER A 109 -4.86 6.47 -22.60
C SER A 109 -3.71 7.46 -22.46
N LEU A 110 -3.90 8.69 -22.94
CA LEU A 110 -2.98 9.79 -22.69
C LEU A 110 -3.39 10.53 -21.41
N ILE A 111 -2.45 10.67 -20.47
CA ILE A 111 -2.57 11.52 -19.27
C ILE A 111 -1.73 12.77 -19.50
N LEU A 112 -2.37 13.93 -19.60
CA LEU A 112 -1.63 15.19 -19.74
C LEU A 112 -0.88 15.54 -18.45
N TRP A 113 0.34 16.07 -18.56
CA TRP A 113 1.16 16.43 -17.39
C TRP A 113 0.46 17.39 -16.43
N ASN A 114 -0.33 18.33 -16.99
CA ASN A 114 -1.08 19.32 -16.23
C ASN A 114 -2.38 18.77 -15.60
N ARG A 115 -2.78 17.53 -15.94
CA ARG A 115 -3.95 16.84 -15.36
C ARG A 115 -3.58 15.79 -14.33
N LEU A 116 -2.30 15.40 -14.25
CA LEU A 116 -1.83 14.50 -13.22
C LEU A 116 -1.89 15.18 -11.86
N ALA A 117 -2.71 14.65 -10.96
CA ALA A 117 -3.01 15.25 -9.66
C ALA A 117 -2.19 14.64 -8.52
N LEU A 118 -1.94 13.34 -8.60
CA LEU A 118 -1.19 12.60 -7.59
C LEU A 118 -0.34 11.52 -8.26
N VAL A 119 0.93 11.49 -7.86
CA VAL A 119 1.87 10.37 -8.09
C VAL A 119 2.06 9.71 -6.73
N ALA A 120 1.48 8.53 -6.56
CA ALA A 120 1.50 7.81 -5.29
C ALA A 120 2.22 6.48 -5.46
N ALA A 121 3.22 6.22 -4.63
CA ALA A 121 3.97 4.98 -4.67
C ALA A 121 4.03 4.35 -3.28
N ALA A 122 4.12 3.03 -3.23
CA ALA A 122 4.40 2.28 -2.01
C ALA A 122 5.32 1.11 -2.33
N GLY A 123 6.20 0.79 -1.39
CA GLY A 123 6.87 -0.50 -1.31
C GLY A 123 6.56 -1.14 0.04
N TYR A 124 6.31 -2.44 0.07
CA TYR A 124 6.09 -3.18 1.31
C TYR A 124 6.44 -4.67 1.14
N LYS A 125 6.61 -5.37 2.25
CA LYS A 125 6.82 -6.83 2.24
C LYS A 125 5.48 -7.54 2.16
N GLU A 126 5.24 -8.25 1.07
CA GLU A 126 4.10 -9.14 0.94
C GLU A 126 4.48 -10.53 1.46
N VAL A 127 3.73 -11.00 2.45
CA VAL A 127 3.93 -12.31 3.06
C VAL A 127 2.90 -13.27 2.50
N THR A 128 3.34 -14.21 1.68
CA THR A 128 2.50 -15.28 1.17
C THR A 128 2.72 -16.55 2.00
N VAL A 129 1.63 -17.05 2.58
CA VAL A 129 1.63 -18.32 3.32
C VAL A 129 1.08 -19.42 2.42
N ARG A 130 1.91 -20.40 2.06
CA ARG A 130 1.50 -21.57 1.27
C ARG A 130 1.61 -22.84 2.10
N LYS A 131 0.56 -23.67 2.08
CA LYS A 131 0.64 -25.05 2.57
C LYS A 131 1.24 -25.91 1.47
N VAL A 132 2.44 -26.42 1.68
CA VAL A 132 3.11 -27.32 0.75
C VAL A 132 3.11 -28.71 1.36
N LYS A 133 2.60 -29.69 0.60
CA LYS A 133 2.74 -31.11 0.95
C LYS A 133 4.19 -31.52 0.73
N VAL A 134 4.89 -31.82 1.81
CA VAL A 134 6.26 -32.33 1.72
C VAL A 134 6.22 -33.83 2.05
N CYS A 135 6.71 -34.64 1.12
CA CYS A 135 7.02 -36.04 1.42
C CYS A 135 8.31 -36.07 2.25
N GLU A 136 8.19 -36.05 3.57
CA GLU A 136 9.34 -36.26 4.42
C GLU A 136 9.73 -37.74 4.39
N GLY A 137 11.02 -38.01 4.14
CA GLY A 137 11.57 -39.35 4.27
C GLY A 137 11.42 -39.86 5.71
N PRO A 138 11.55 -41.18 5.95
CA PRO A 138 11.43 -41.75 7.29
C PRO A 138 12.35 -41.01 8.26
N SER A 139 11.79 -40.62 9.40
CA SER A 139 12.51 -39.86 10.43
C SER A 139 13.77 -40.60 10.88
N MET A 140 14.77 -39.89 11.41
CA MET A 140 16.00 -40.50 11.95
C MET A 140 15.69 -41.59 13.00
N ALA A 141 14.63 -41.41 13.80
CA ALA A 141 14.17 -42.41 14.76
C ALA A 141 13.63 -43.69 14.07
N GLN A 142 12.86 -43.54 12.98
CA GLN A 142 12.38 -44.69 12.19
C GLN A 142 13.53 -45.42 11.47
N LYS A 143 14.56 -44.69 11.00
CA LYS A 143 15.77 -45.29 10.43
C LYS A 143 16.57 -46.06 11.48
N ALA A 144 16.70 -45.52 12.69
CA ALA A 144 17.40 -46.17 13.80
C ALA A 144 16.66 -47.43 14.31
N ALA A 145 15.33 -47.40 14.41
CA ALA A 145 14.53 -48.56 14.76
C ALA A 145 14.65 -49.70 13.72
N GLY A 146 14.76 -49.35 12.43
CA GLY A 146 15.00 -50.32 11.36
C GLY A 146 16.34 -51.05 11.47
N LEU A 147 17.39 -50.40 11.99
CA LEU A 147 18.70 -51.02 12.23
C LEU A 147 18.67 -52.03 13.40
N GLY A 148 17.94 -51.73 14.47
CA GLY A 148 17.80 -52.64 15.62
C GLY A 148 17.07 -53.95 15.28
N LEU A 149 16.08 -53.89 14.38
CA LEU A 149 15.32 -55.06 13.95
C LEU A 149 16.11 -55.99 13.00
N MET A 150 17.12 -55.49 12.27
CA MET A 150 17.97 -56.34 11.41
C MET A 150 18.78 -57.37 12.20
N MET A 151 19.05 -57.12 13.48
CA MET A 151 19.77 -58.06 14.36
C MET A 151 18.92 -59.28 14.77
N THR A 152 17.61 -59.26 14.53
CA THR A 152 16.68 -60.31 14.99
C THR A 152 16.29 -61.32 13.89
N GLY A 153 16.79 -61.18 12.66
CA GLY A 153 16.53 -62.11 11.56
C GLY A 153 15.12 -62.04 10.96
N ILE A 154 14.28 -61.08 11.36
CA ILE A 154 12.93 -60.89 10.82
C ILE A 154 13.00 -60.01 9.56
N PRO A 155 12.48 -60.46 8.40
CA PRO A 155 12.53 -59.70 7.16
C PRO A 155 11.66 -58.44 7.24
N ILE A 156 12.32 -57.28 7.31
CA ILE A 156 11.64 -55.97 7.29
C ILE A 156 11.29 -55.65 5.84
N ARG A 157 10.00 -55.40 5.55
CA ARG A 157 9.56 -54.83 4.28
C ARG A 157 10.25 -53.47 4.09
N LEU A 158 11.28 -53.42 3.26
CA LEU A 158 11.98 -52.22 2.77
C LEU A 158 11.01 -51.34 1.96
N GLY A 159 10.12 -50.65 2.64
CA GLY A 159 9.05 -49.86 2.04
C GLY A 159 8.34 -49.04 3.11
N GLY A 160 9.09 -48.21 3.84
CA GLY A 160 8.53 -47.31 4.85
C GLY A 160 7.45 -46.44 4.24
N LYS A 161 6.28 -46.41 4.88
CA LYS A 161 5.13 -45.59 4.47
C LYS A 161 5.58 -44.12 4.44
N ARG A 162 5.70 -43.53 3.24
CA ARG A 162 5.92 -42.09 3.09
C ARG A 162 4.79 -41.40 3.83
N THR A 163 5.15 -40.58 4.81
CA THR A 163 4.19 -39.76 5.52
C THR A 163 4.15 -38.42 4.78
N GLU A 164 3.01 -38.09 4.19
CA GLU A 164 2.78 -36.74 3.70
C GLU A 164 2.47 -35.86 4.92
N THR A 165 3.29 -34.84 5.13
CA THR A 165 3.05 -33.81 6.14
C THR A 165 2.82 -32.47 5.45
N ASP A 166 1.76 -31.78 5.84
CA ASP A 166 1.49 -30.42 5.40
C ASP A 166 2.45 -29.47 6.11
N LYS A 167 3.34 -28.83 5.35
CA LYS A 167 4.24 -27.79 5.87
C LYS A 167 3.72 -26.43 5.48
N VAL A 168 3.57 -25.54 6.46
CA VAL A 168 3.31 -24.12 6.21
C VAL A 168 4.64 -23.47 5.85
N VAL A 169 4.73 -22.97 4.61
CA VAL A 169 5.89 -22.22 4.12
C VAL A 169 5.46 -20.76 3.97
N GLU A 170 6.15 -19.89 4.68
CA GLU A 170 6.01 -18.44 4.59
C GLU A 170 7.08 -17.89 3.64
N THR A 171 6.66 -17.14 2.63
CA THR A 171 7.56 -16.45 1.70
C THR A 171 7.28 -14.95 1.78
N ALA A 172 8.29 -14.15 2.06
CA ALA A 172 8.19 -12.71 2.13
C ALA A 172 8.90 -12.09 0.91
N GLU A 173 8.16 -11.35 0.10
CA GLU A 173 8.66 -10.71 -1.11
C GLU A 173 8.48 -9.19 -1.03
N LEU A 174 9.41 -8.43 -1.60
CA LEU A 174 9.29 -6.98 -1.66
C LEU A 174 8.52 -6.60 -2.92
N VAL A 175 7.35 -6.00 -2.75
CA VAL A 175 6.49 -5.55 -3.86
C VAL A 175 6.46 -4.02 -3.91
N PHE A 176 6.29 -3.47 -5.11
CA PHE A 176 6.21 -2.03 -5.33
C PHE A 176 5.06 -1.70 -6.27
N PHE A 177 4.27 -0.70 -5.89
CA PHE A 177 3.15 -0.20 -6.68
C PHE A 177 3.25 1.30 -6.87
N LEU A 178 2.99 1.76 -8.10
CA LEU A 178 2.82 3.17 -8.44
C LEU A 178 1.39 3.37 -8.93
N GLU A 179 0.74 4.39 -8.41
CA GLU A 179 -0.56 4.84 -8.82
C GLU A 179 -0.49 6.27 -9.35
N LEU A 180 -1.06 6.45 -10.52
CA LEU A 180 -1.16 7.73 -11.20
C LEU A 180 -2.63 8.13 -11.23
N PHE A 181 -2.94 9.30 -10.68
CA PHE A 181 -4.29 9.84 -10.67
C PHE A 181 -4.38 11.05 -11.57
N GLU A 182 -5.23 10.97 -12.58
CA GLU A 182 -5.58 12.09 -13.45
C GLU A 182 -6.88 12.73 -12.99
N ARG A 183 -7.02 14.05 -13.13
CA ARG A 183 -8.25 14.79 -12.84
C ARG A 183 -9.09 15.10 -14.08
N LYS A 184 -10.40 15.28 -13.84
CA LYS A 184 -11.42 15.74 -14.79
C LYS A 184 -11.54 14.86 -16.05
N PRO A 185 -12.05 13.61 -15.95
CA PRO A 185 -12.57 12.94 -14.75
C PRO A 185 -11.45 12.30 -13.89
N LEU A 186 -11.76 11.89 -12.66
CA LEU A 186 -10.81 11.15 -11.84
C LEU A 186 -10.56 9.77 -12.48
N ARG A 187 -9.34 9.54 -12.99
CA ARG A 187 -8.89 8.23 -13.49
C ARG A 187 -7.71 7.74 -12.67
N ARG A 188 -7.61 6.42 -12.48
CA ARG A 188 -6.56 5.77 -11.69
C ARG A 188 -5.87 4.71 -12.53
N PHE A 189 -4.56 4.81 -12.64
CA PHE A 189 -3.72 3.80 -13.31
C PHE A 189 -2.78 3.20 -12.27
N ARG A 190 -2.62 1.87 -12.29
CA ARG A 190 -1.72 1.17 -11.38
C ARG A 190 -0.62 0.46 -12.16
N VAL A 191 0.61 0.74 -11.78
CA VAL A 191 1.83 0.07 -12.23
C VAL A 191 2.28 -0.86 -11.12
N ASP A 192 2.34 -2.15 -11.41
CA ASP A 192 3.02 -3.15 -10.58
C ASP A 192 4.46 -3.26 -11.08
N ALA A 193 5.43 -3.03 -10.19
CA ALA A 193 6.82 -2.94 -10.59
C ALA A 193 7.38 -4.24 -11.20
N GLN A 194 6.84 -5.41 -10.83
CA GLN A 194 7.31 -6.72 -11.33
C GLN A 194 6.74 -7.04 -12.72
N ASP A 195 5.56 -6.49 -13.03
CA ASP A 195 4.77 -6.80 -14.22
C ASP A 195 4.79 -5.68 -15.28
N PHE A 196 5.67 -4.69 -15.12
CA PHE A 196 5.70 -3.48 -15.94
C PHE A 196 6.92 -3.41 -16.87
N SER A 197 6.68 -2.99 -18.12
CA SER A 197 7.73 -2.71 -19.10
C SER A 197 8.34 -1.32 -18.89
N TYR A 198 9.64 -1.29 -18.54
CA TYR A 198 10.40 -0.06 -18.34
C TYR A 198 11.07 0.48 -19.60
N ALA A 199 10.65 0.03 -20.79
CA ALA A 199 11.23 0.48 -22.06
C ALA A 199 11.15 2.00 -22.25
N CYS A 200 10.17 2.66 -21.65
CA CYS A 200 10.04 4.13 -21.63
C CYS A 200 11.23 4.88 -21.03
N LEU A 201 12.09 4.21 -20.25
CA LEU A 201 13.26 4.82 -19.65
C LEU A 201 14.43 4.95 -20.64
N GLY A 202 14.39 4.23 -21.77
CA GLY A 202 15.45 4.24 -22.79
C GLY A 202 16.83 3.99 -22.19
N GLU A 203 17.78 4.89 -22.45
CA GLU A 203 19.16 4.81 -21.96
C GLU A 203 19.29 4.90 -20.44
N ARG A 204 18.26 5.40 -19.72
CA ARG A 204 18.25 5.47 -18.26
C ARG A 204 17.81 4.16 -17.60
N MET A 205 17.40 3.16 -18.38
CA MET A 205 17.01 1.86 -17.86
C MET A 205 18.22 1.16 -17.23
N GLN A 206 18.03 0.64 -16.02
CA GLN A 206 19.01 -0.06 -15.21
C GLN A 206 18.71 -1.57 -15.13
N TYR A 207 19.65 -2.31 -14.58
CA TYR A 207 19.50 -3.73 -14.27
C TYR A 207 18.66 -3.92 -13.00
N GLY A 208 17.36 -4.15 -13.19
CA GLY A 208 16.45 -4.55 -12.11
C GLY A 208 15.20 -3.68 -12.00
N ALA A 209 14.08 -4.31 -11.65
CA ALA A 209 12.78 -3.66 -11.54
C ALA A 209 12.77 -2.52 -10.52
N THR A 210 13.41 -2.68 -9.36
CA THR A 210 13.39 -1.66 -8.29
C THR A 210 14.06 -0.34 -8.69
N GLU A 211 15.23 -0.40 -9.31
CA GLU A 211 15.92 0.84 -9.73
C GLU A 211 15.24 1.49 -10.94
N ASN A 212 14.68 0.69 -11.85
CA ASN A 212 13.83 1.18 -12.93
C ASN A 212 12.57 1.84 -12.39
N PHE A 213 11.93 1.25 -11.38
CA PHE A 213 10.75 1.79 -10.73
C PHE A 213 11.02 3.16 -10.07
N ARG A 214 12.16 3.31 -9.38
CA ARG A 214 12.58 4.62 -8.85
C ARG A 214 12.84 5.62 -9.95
N THR A 215 13.60 5.24 -10.97
CA THR A 215 13.92 6.09 -12.13
C THR A 215 12.64 6.56 -12.84
N LEU A 216 11.65 5.68 -12.95
CA LEU A 216 10.32 5.99 -13.48
C LEU A 216 9.62 7.05 -12.65
N ILE A 217 9.53 6.86 -11.32
CA ILE A 217 8.88 7.83 -10.41
C ILE A 217 9.57 9.19 -10.47
N GLU A 218 10.90 9.23 -10.43
CA GLU A 218 11.70 10.46 -10.57
C GLU A 218 11.36 11.17 -11.89
N THR A 219 11.27 10.42 -12.99
CA THR A 219 10.98 10.97 -14.32
C THR A 219 9.57 11.54 -14.39
N VAL A 220 8.57 10.80 -13.91
CA VAL A 220 7.17 11.25 -13.86
C VAL A 220 7.04 12.48 -12.97
N ALA A 221 7.62 12.47 -11.77
CA ALA A 221 7.57 13.60 -10.83
C ALA A 221 8.25 14.86 -11.39
N SER A 222 9.36 14.72 -12.14
CA SER A 222 10.05 15.86 -12.74
C SER A 222 9.24 16.55 -13.85
N LYS A 223 8.39 15.81 -14.56
CA LYS A 223 7.56 16.33 -15.65
C LYS A 223 6.19 16.81 -15.16
N ALA A 224 5.61 16.11 -14.19
CA ALA A 224 4.33 16.45 -13.58
C ALA A 224 4.50 17.43 -12.41
N CYS A 225 5.07 18.62 -12.65
CA CYS A 225 5.43 19.58 -11.59
C CYS A 225 4.24 20.09 -10.74
N ARG A 226 3.00 19.91 -11.21
CA ARG A 226 1.77 20.23 -10.48
C ARG A 226 1.18 19.06 -9.70
N ALA A 227 1.64 17.83 -9.98
CA ALA A 227 1.15 16.67 -9.28
C ALA A 227 1.69 16.66 -7.85
N THR A 228 0.82 16.35 -6.90
CA THR A 228 1.26 16.08 -5.53
C THR A 228 1.97 14.72 -5.49
N LEU A 229 2.93 14.59 -4.58
CA LEU A 229 3.58 13.30 -4.29
C LEU A 229 3.04 12.77 -2.97
N ASN A 230 2.86 11.45 -2.84
CA ASN A 230 2.64 10.83 -1.54
C ASN A 230 3.98 10.62 -0.79
N ARG A 231 3.92 10.13 0.45
CA ARG A 231 5.14 9.83 1.23
C ARG A 231 6.06 8.84 0.51
N GLY A 232 5.54 7.71 0.03
CA GLY A 232 6.36 6.68 -0.60
C GLY A 232 7.08 7.15 -1.86
N SER A 233 6.46 7.99 -2.69
CA SER A 233 7.12 8.59 -3.85
C SER A 233 8.31 9.48 -3.44
N ARG A 234 8.13 10.34 -2.43
CA ARG A 234 9.23 11.17 -1.90
C ARG A 234 10.35 10.32 -1.31
N ASP A 235 10.00 9.29 -0.55
CA ASP A 235 10.97 8.39 0.08
C ASP A 235 11.75 7.58 -0.97
N LEU A 236 11.10 7.13 -2.05
CA LEU A 236 11.76 6.44 -3.17
C LEU A 236 12.72 7.35 -3.95
N ILE A 237 12.28 8.58 -4.29
CA ILE A 237 13.14 9.59 -4.93
C ILE A 237 14.33 9.93 -4.02
N GLY A 238 14.07 10.07 -2.71
CA GLY A 238 15.10 10.31 -1.69
C GLY A 238 15.95 9.07 -1.35
N ARG A 239 15.77 7.96 -2.07
CA ARG A 239 16.49 6.68 -1.89
C ARG A 239 16.46 6.16 -0.45
N LYS A 240 15.37 6.42 0.29
CA LYS A 240 15.21 5.88 1.63
C LYS A 240 14.90 4.37 1.58
N PRO A 241 15.27 3.60 2.62
CA PRO A 241 14.90 2.20 2.74
C PRO A 241 13.37 2.01 2.72
N VAL A 242 12.88 0.92 2.14
CA VAL A 242 11.43 0.63 2.06
C VAL A 242 10.74 0.61 3.42
N ALA A 243 11.42 0.10 4.46
CA ALA A 243 10.91 0.10 5.82
C ALA A 243 10.58 1.51 6.35
N ALA A 244 11.25 2.56 5.85
CA ALA A 244 11.00 3.94 6.26
C ALA A 244 9.68 4.51 5.68
N MET A 245 9.10 3.87 4.67
CA MET A 245 7.84 4.31 4.04
C MET A 245 6.62 3.99 4.92
N GLY A 246 6.69 2.88 5.68
CA GLY A 246 5.68 2.47 6.65
C GLY A 246 4.44 1.80 6.06
N TYR A 247 4.40 1.48 4.76
CA TYR A 247 3.29 0.71 4.18
C TYR A 247 3.44 -0.76 4.54
N ASP A 248 2.31 -1.38 4.89
CA ASP A 248 2.22 -2.83 5.16
C ASP A 248 1.27 -3.53 4.17
N SER A 249 0.54 -2.77 3.36
CA SER A 249 -0.41 -3.27 2.38
C SER A 249 -0.73 -2.23 1.32
N LEU A 250 -1.35 -2.67 0.23
CA LEU A 250 -1.89 -1.79 -0.79
C LEU A 250 -2.99 -0.86 -0.24
N ALA A 251 -3.80 -1.34 0.72
CA ALA A 251 -4.87 -0.55 1.33
C ALA A 251 -4.34 0.72 2.02
N ASN A 252 -3.11 0.68 2.56
CA ASN A 252 -2.46 1.86 3.13
C ASN A 252 -2.20 2.93 2.06
N LEU A 253 -1.74 2.52 0.87
CA LEU A 253 -1.54 3.41 -0.28
C LEU A 253 -2.87 4.00 -0.75
N GLU A 254 -3.92 3.18 -0.83
CA GLU A 254 -5.26 3.64 -1.24
C GLU A 254 -5.80 4.68 -0.24
N ARG A 255 -5.66 4.41 1.06
CA ARG A 255 -6.11 5.32 2.12
C ARG A 255 -5.37 6.66 2.09
N GLU A 256 -4.04 6.65 1.95
CA GLU A 256 -3.28 7.90 1.80
C GLU A 256 -3.66 8.64 0.52
N SER A 257 -3.93 7.92 -0.58
CA SER A 257 -4.33 8.52 -1.86
C SER A 257 -5.69 9.21 -1.76
N ARG A 258 -6.68 8.59 -1.10
CA ARG A 258 -7.99 9.20 -0.79
C ARG A 258 -7.81 10.50 0.00
N TRP A 259 -7.01 10.45 1.05
CA TRP A 259 -6.71 11.63 1.87
C TRP A 259 -6.12 12.78 1.05
N ARG A 260 -5.08 12.47 0.26
CA ARG A 260 -4.36 13.46 -0.57
C ARG A 260 -5.25 14.09 -1.61
N LEU A 261 -6.00 13.27 -2.36
CA LEU A 261 -6.90 13.75 -3.39
C LEU A 261 -8.02 14.61 -2.79
N THR A 262 -8.56 14.23 -1.63
CA THR A 262 -9.57 15.02 -0.92
C THR A 262 -9.03 16.39 -0.54
N LEU A 263 -7.84 16.46 0.07
CA LEU A 263 -7.22 17.75 0.41
C LEU A 263 -6.96 18.61 -0.84
N GLU A 264 -6.54 17.99 -1.94
CA GLU A 264 -6.26 18.69 -3.18
C GLU A 264 -7.55 19.18 -3.86
N SER A 265 -8.68 18.48 -3.72
CA SER A 265 -9.99 18.94 -4.20
C SER A 265 -10.52 20.10 -3.37
N LEU A 266 -10.28 20.10 -2.05
CA LEU A 266 -10.64 21.23 -1.19
C LEU A 266 -9.83 22.51 -1.47
N ARG A 267 -8.62 22.39 -2.04
CA ARG A 267 -7.79 23.54 -2.42
C ARG A 267 -8.17 24.14 -3.77
N ASN A 268 -8.62 23.29 -4.69
CA ASN A 268 -8.91 23.61 -6.08
C ASN A 268 -10.34 23.11 -6.45
N PRO A 269 -11.39 23.74 -5.90
CA PRO A 269 -12.79 23.33 -6.14
C PRO A 269 -13.21 23.45 -7.61
#